data_AF-A0A812VSP9-F1
#
_entry.id   AF-A0A812VSP9-F1
#
_cell.length_a   1.000
_cell.length_b   1.000
_cell.length_c   1.000
_cell.angle_alpha   90.00
_cell.angle_beta   90.00
_cell.angle_gamma   90.00
#
_symmetry.space_group_name_H-M   'P 1'
#
loop_
_entity.id
_entity.type
_entity.pdbx_description
1 polymer ?
#
loop_
_entity_poly.entity_id
_entity_poly.type
_entity_poly.pdbx_seq_one_letter_code
_entity_poly.pdbx_strand_id
1 'polypeptide(L)'
;MVASGIKTERKPDGSAASTHPAFKPHPIQGWSPDFIAEVAEDGIQAVGYEEHVTIPGAGAIQMAHDLAKKEGIFTGISGGASIYAAVEMAKRAPEGSVLLAVIADTGERYLSTPLFSSVSVDMDEEEQVISKSTPSYQLS
;
A
#
# COMPACT_ATOMS: atom_id res chain seq x y z
N MET A 1 2.66 -6.10 -13.98
CA MET A 1 2.28 -7.12 -14.99
C MET A 1 1.47 -6.51 -16.12
N VAL A 2 0.38 -5.79 -15.84
CA VAL A 2 -0.45 -5.11 -16.87
C VAL A 2 0.40 -4.30 -17.87
N ALA A 3 1.35 -3.49 -17.38
CA ALA A 3 2.25 -2.69 -18.22
C ALA A 3 3.17 -3.50 -19.15
N SER A 4 3.31 -4.82 -18.97
CA SER A 4 4.14 -5.67 -19.85
C SER A 4 3.46 -6.03 -21.17
N GLY A 5 2.13 -5.85 -21.27
CA GLY A 5 1.34 -6.25 -22.43
C GLY A 5 1.16 -7.76 -22.61
N ILE A 6 1.77 -8.58 -21.75
CA ILE A 6 1.63 -10.04 -21.75
C ILE A 6 0.32 -10.39 -21.04
N LYS A 7 -0.49 -11.24 -21.66
CA LYS A 7 -1.72 -11.76 -21.05
C LYS A 7 -1.42 -12.93 -20.14
N THR A 8 -2.22 -13.11 -19.09
CA THR A 8 -2.19 -14.33 -18.28
C THR A 8 -2.83 -15.47 -19.07
N GLU A 9 -2.07 -16.56 -19.26
CA GLU A 9 -2.62 -17.81 -19.78
C GLU A 9 -3.56 -18.43 -18.73
N ARG A 10 -4.75 -18.88 -19.16
CA ARG A 10 -5.79 -19.40 -18.27
C ARG A 10 -6.13 -20.85 -18.58
N LYS A 11 -6.50 -21.59 -17.55
CA LYS A 11 -7.11 -22.92 -17.65
C LYS A 11 -8.59 -22.80 -18.07
N PRO A 12 -9.25 -23.91 -18.45
CA PRO A 12 -10.67 -23.90 -18.80
C PRO A 12 -11.62 -23.39 -17.69
N ASP A 13 -11.18 -23.39 -16.43
CA ASP A 13 -11.93 -22.88 -15.27
C ASP A 13 -11.68 -21.38 -14.99
N GLY A 14 -10.91 -20.68 -15.82
CA GLY A 14 -10.57 -19.26 -15.68
C GLY A 14 -9.36 -18.97 -14.78
N SER A 15 -8.87 -19.97 -14.02
CA SER A 15 -7.69 -19.80 -13.18
C SER A 15 -6.40 -19.65 -13.98
N ALA A 16 -5.39 -18.99 -13.42
CA ALA A 16 -4.09 -18.83 -14.08
C ALA A 16 -3.41 -20.19 -14.31
N ALA A 17 -2.89 -20.40 -15.51
CA ALA A 17 -2.18 -21.62 -15.90
C ALA A 17 -0.74 -21.65 -15.36
N SER A 18 -0.10 -20.48 -15.26
CA SER A 18 1.28 -20.33 -14.83
C SER A 18 1.54 -18.93 -14.22
N THR A 19 2.66 -18.79 -13.51
CA THR A 19 3.15 -17.49 -13.03
C THR A 19 3.46 -16.57 -14.21
N HIS A 20 2.99 -15.34 -14.13
CA HIS A 20 3.21 -14.33 -15.13
C HIS A 20 4.71 -13.92 -15.19
N PRO A 21 5.35 -13.88 -16.37
CA PRO A 21 6.79 -13.69 -16.50
C PRO A 21 7.30 -12.33 -15.99
N ALA A 22 6.45 -11.30 -16.03
CA ALA A 22 6.76 -9.98 -15.49
C ALA A 22 6.53 -9.83 -13.97
N PHE A 23 6.11 -10.90 -13.26
CA PHE A 23 5.95 -10.85 -11.80
C PHE A 23 7.32 -10.76 -11.11
N LYS A 24 7.39 -9.98 -10.03
CA LYS A 24 8.53 -9.91 -9.13
C LYS A 24 8.01 -9.84 -7.70
N PRO A 25 8.62 -10.57 -6.74
CA PRO A 25 8.28 -10.42 -5.33
C PRO A 25 8.37 -8.96 -4.89
N HIS A 26 7.40 -8.51 -4.10
CA HIS A 26 7.31 -7.13 -3.61
C HIS A 26 6.79 -7.07 -2.17
N PRO A 27 7.04 -5.98 -1.44
CA PRO A 27 6.66 -5.87 -0.04
C PRO A 27 5.20 -5.44 0.18
N ILE A 28 4.47 -5.04 -0.86
CA ILE A 28 3.09 -4.53 -0.75
C ILE A 28 2.10 -5.70 -0.60
N GLN A 29 1.75 -6.11 0.62
CA GLN A 29 0.81 -7.22 0.80
C GLN A 29 -0.61 -6.86 0.31
N GLY A 30 -1.32 -7.87 -0.21
CA GLY A 30 -2.68 -7.73 -0.75
C GLY A 30 -2.74 -7.26 -2.20
N TRP A 31 -1.63 -6.79 -2.77
CA TRP A 31 -1.56 -6.37 -4.17
C TRP A 31 -0.88 -7.40 -5.05
N SER A 32 -1.14 -7.30 -6.36
CA SER A 32 -0.39 -7.95 -7.44
C SER A 32 -0.04 -9.43 -7.17
N PRO A 33 -1.03 -10.35 -7.23
CA PRO A 33 -0.71 -11.77 -7.28
C PRO A 33 0.23 -12.06 -8.46
N ASP A 34 0.76 -13.28 -8.55
CA ASP A 34 1.71 -13.63 -9.60
C ASP A 34 1.08 -13.84 -10.98
N PHE A 35 -0.16 -13.37 -11.18
CA PHE A 35 -0.92 -13.37 -12.42
C PHE A 35 -1.87 -12.16 -12.47
N ILE A 36 -2.45 -11.86 -13.64
CA ILE A 36 -3.52 -10.85 -13.77
C ILE A 36 -4.86 -11.54 -13.56
N ALA A 37 -5.58 -11.18 -12.49
CA ALA A 37 -6.91 -11.73 -12.22
C ALA A 37 -7.89 -11.37 -13.34
N GLU A 38 -8.77 -12.31 -13.72
CA GLU A 38 -9.74 -12.12 -14.82
C GLU A 38 -10.64 -10.92 -14.57
N VAL A 39 -11.22 -10.82 -13.37
CA VAL A 39 -12.03 -9.67 -12.95
C VAL A 39 -11.28 -8.32 -13.02
N ALA A 40 -9.96 -8.32 -12.85
CA ALA A 40 -9.16 -7.12 -12.96
C ALA A 40 -8.89 -6.77 -14.44
N GLU A 41 -8.64 -7.77 -15.29
CA GLU A 41 -8.49 -7.60 -16.73
C GLU A 41 -9.79 -7.07 -17.37
N ASP A 42 -10.92 -7.64 -16.99
CA ASP A 42 -12.25 -7.19 -17.39
C ASP A 42 -12.52 -5.77 -16.88
N GLY A 43 -12.19 -5.48 -15.62
CA GLY A 43 -12.36 -4.15 -15.04
C GLY A 43 -11.56 -3.06 -15.75
N ILE A 44 -10.32 -3.36 -16.16
CA ILE A 44 -9.48 -2.44 -16.95
C ILE A 44 -10.10 -2.16 -18.32
N GLN A 45 -10.76 -3.15 -18.93
CA GLN A 45 -11.41 -3.00 -20.23
C GLN A 45 -12.80 -2.36 -20.15
N ALA A 46 -13.53 -2.57 -19.05
CA ALA A 46 -14.95 -2.29 -18.96
C ALA A 46 -15.28 -0.81 -18.73
N VAL A 47 -14.49 -0.04 -17.94
CA VAL A 47 -14.70 1.42 -17.78
C VAL A 47 -13.60 2.11 -16.95
N GLY A 48 -13.28 3.36 -17.29
CA GLY A 48 -12.68 4.36 -16.38
C GLY A 48 -11.20 4.20 -16.02
N TYR A 49 -10.50 3.23 -16.61
CA TYR A 49 -9.06 3.07 -16.43
C TYR A 49 -8.28 3.95 -17.41
N GLU A 50 -7.68 5.02 -16.93
CA GLU A 50 -6.94 5.97 -17.77
C GLU A 50 -5.42 5.80 -17.65
N GLU A 51 -4.92 5.50 -16.45
CA GLU A 51 -3.49 5.48 -16.18
C GLU A 51 -3.04 4.35 -15.26
N HIS A 52 -1.87 3.78 -15.58
CA HIS A 52 -1.13 2.86 -14.71
C HIS A 52 -0.02 3.59 -13.95
N VAL A 53 -0.15 3.75 -12.64
CA VAL A 53 0.93 4.28 -11.78
C VAL A 53 1.69 3.11 -11.13
N THR A 54 2.99 3.03 -11.39
CA THR A 54 3.86 2.04 -10.73
C THR A 54 4.41 2.62 -9.43
N ILE A 55 4.28 1.89 -8.33
CA ILE A 55 4.62 2.38 -6.99
C ILE A 55 5.82 1.60 -6.43
N PRO A 56 6.91 2.27 -6.04
CA PRO A 56 8.02 1.60 -5.38
C PRO A 56 7.61 1.17 -3.96
N GLY A 57 7.94 -0.06 -3.58
CA GLY A 57 7.58 -0.61 -2.26
C GLY A 57 8.11 0.24 -1.08
N ALA A 58 9.31 0.81 -1.20
CA ALA A 58 9.85 1.72 -0.20
C ALA A 58 9.04 3.03 -0.08
N GLY A 59 8.54 3.57 -1.21
CA GLY A 59 7.68 4.76 -1.21
C GLY A 59 6.33 4.50 -0.52
N ALA A 60 5.75 3.32 -0.74
CA ALA A 60 4.52 2.91 -0.06
C ALA A 60 4.70 2.78 1.46
N ILE A 61 5.80 2.16 1.91
CA ILE A 61 6.14 2.04 3.34
C ILE A 61 6.33 3.42 3.97
N GLN A 62 7.12 4.30 3.34
CA GLN A 62 7.36 5.64 3.85
C GLN A 62 6.06 6.46 3.92
N MET A 63 5.18 6.34 2.92
CA MET A 63 3.89 7.03 2.94
C MET A 63 2.99 6.53 4.08
N ALA A 64 2.97 5.22 4.35
CA ALA A 64 2.23 4.68 5.49
C ALA A 64 2.75 5.22 6.84
N HIS A 65 4.07 5.39 6.99
CA HIS A 65 4.65 6.03 8.19
C HIS A 65 4.29 7.50 8.30
N ASP A 66 4.36 8.23 7.19
CA ASP A 66 4.04 9.65 7.15
C ASP A 66 2.56 9.89 7.49
N LEU A 67 1.65 9.06 6.97
CA LEU A 67 0.22 9.09 7.32
C LEU A 67 -0.01 8.90 8.83
N ALA A 68 0.67 7.93 9.45
CA ALA A 68 0.53 7.68 10.88
C ALA A 68 1.06 8.87 11.71
N LYS A 69 2.22 9.42 11.33
CA LYS A 69 2.91 10.48 12.08
C LYS A 69 2.32 11.87 11.89
N LYS A 70 1.83 12.18 10.68
CA LYS A 70 1.41 13.53 10.29
C LYS A 70 -0.10 13.69 10.26
N GLU A 71 -0.83 12.64 9.90
CA GLU A 71 -2.28 12.70 9.71
C GLU A 71 -3.06 11.86 10.75
N GLY A 72 -2.36 11.07 11.58
CA GLY A 72 -2.99 10.15 12.52
C GLY A 72 -3.73 8.97 11.85
N ILE A 73 -3.41 8.69 10.57
CA ILE A 73 -4.03 7.62 9.80
C ILE A 73 -3.14 6.38 9.82
N PHE A 74 -3.59 5.35 10.52
CA PHE A 74 -2.82 4.13 10.71
C PHE A 74 -3.21 3.02 9.74
N THR A 75 -2.39 2.78 8.70
CA THR A 75 -2.70 1.87 7.59
C THR A 75 -1.56 0.89 7.27
N GLY A 76 -1.88 -0.18 6.54
CA GLY A 76 -0.91 -1.10 5.95
C GLY A 76 -0.16 -0.53 4.73
N ILE A 77 0.74 -1.34 4.16
CA ILE A 77 1.59 -0.92 3.03
C ILE A 77 0.76 -0.58 1.79
N SER A 78 -0.33 -1.30 1.52
CA SER A 78 -1.20 -1.04 0.37
C SER A 78 -1.96 0.28 0.48
N GLY A 79 -2.38 0.68 1.69
CA GLY A 79 -2.98 2.00 1.92
C GLY A 79 -1.97 3.13 1.71
N GLY A 80 -0.73 2.95 2.20
CA GLY A 80 0.38 3.84 1.88
C GLY A 80 0.65 3.95 0.37
N ALA A 81 0.55 2.83 -0.36
CA ALA A 81 0.69 2.81 -1.81
C ALA A 81 -0.42 3.62 -2.51
N SER A 82 -1.70 3.39 -2.17
CA SER A 82 -2.82 4.15 -2.74
C SER A 82 -2.67 5.66 -2.55
N ILE A 83 -2.28 6.10 -1.35
CA ILE A 83 -2.07 7.52 -1.05
C ILE A 83 -0.84 8.07 -1.76
N TYR A 84 0.24 7.30 -1.83
CA TYR A 84 1.42 7.68 -2.61
C TYR A 84 1.04 7.97 -4.07
N ALA A 85 0.25 7.09 -4.70
CA ALA A 85 -0.25 7.31 -6.06
C ALA A 85 -1.07 8.60 -6.17
N ALA A 86 -2.01 8.82 -5.24
CA ALA A 86 -2.85 10.00 -5.22
C ALA A 86 -2.03 11.30 -5.06
N VAL A 87 -1.01 11.30 -4.21
CA VAL A 87 -0.09 12.44 -4.05
C VAL A 87 0.71 12.70 -5.33
N GLU A 88 1.22 11.66 -6.00
CA GLU A 88 1.92 11.82 -7.28
C GLU A 88 0.99 12.34 -8.39
N MET A 89 -0.28 11.90 -8.42
CA MET A 89 -1.26 12.45 -9.36
C MET A 89 -1.62 13.90 -9.03
N ALA A 90 -1.82 14.24 -7.76
CA ALA A 90 -2.17 15.58 -7.33
C ALA A 90 -1.12 16.63 -7.72
N LYS A 91 0.17 16.27 -7.73
CA LYS A 91 1.28 17.15 -8.16
C LYS A 91 1.15 17.67 -9.59
N ARG A 92 0.42 16.96 -10.45
CA ARG A 92 0.22 17.30 -11.87
C ARG A 92 -1.26 17.52 -12.23
N ALA A 93 -2.15 17.42 -11.26
CA ALA A 93 -3.57 17.69 -11.45
C ALA A 93 -3.83 19.20 -11.53
N PRO A 94 -4.86 19.65 -12.25
CA PRO A 94 -5.30 21.04 -12.22
C PRO A 94 -5.61 21.52 -10.80
N GLU A 95 -5.37 22.80 -10.53
CA GLU A 95 -5.72 23.40 -9.24
C GLU A 95 -7.22 23.21 -8.92
N GLY A 96 -7.53 22.87 -7.66
CA GLY A 96 -8.89 22.58 -7.21
C GLY A 96 -9.38 21.15 -7.50
N SER A 97 -8.55 20.29 -8.09
CA SER A 97 -8.87 18.87 -8.29
C SER A 97 -9.05 18.14 -6.96
N VAL A 98 -10.00 17.21 -6.90
CA VAL A 98 -10.26 16.35 -5.74
C VAL A 98 -9.95 14.91 -6.12
N LEU A 99 -9.11 14.25 -5.32
CA LEU A 99 -8.71 12.86 -5.52
C LEU A 99 -9.22 12.00 -4.36
N LEU A 100 -9.64 10.78 -4.68
CA LEU A 100 -10.04 9.76 -3.71
C LEU A 100 -9.08 8.57 -3.83
N ALA A 101 -8.58 8.10 -2.69
CA ALA A 101 -7.77 6.89 -2.59
C ALA A 101 -8.36 5.95 -1.55
N VAL A 102 -8.31 4.65 -1.83
CA VAL A 102 -8.84 3.60 -0.94
C VAL A 102 -7.72 3.08 -0.04
N ILE A 103 -7.98 3.13 1.27
CA ILE A 103 -7.19 2.45 2.29
C ILE A 103 -7.87 1.12 2.60
N ALA A 104 -7.22 0.02 2.26
CA ALA A 104 -7.82 -1.31 2.34
C ALA A 104 -7.92 -1.84 3.78
N ASP A 105 -6.93 -1.54 4.63
CA ASP A 105 -6.87 -2.03 6.00
C ASP A 105 -6.03 -1.15 6.95
N THR A 106 -6.11 -1.50 8.23
CA THR A 106 -5.36 -0.90 9.35
C THR A 106 -3.93 -1.43 9.43
N GLY A 107 -3.02 -0.59 9.93
CA GLY A 107 -1.60 -0.91 10.12
C GLY A 107 -1.31 -1.94 11.22
N GLU A 108 -2.27 -2.23 12.12
CA GLU A 108 -2.06 -3.13 13.27
C GLU A 108 -1.69 -4.56 12.87
N ARG A 109 -2.15 -4.99 11.69
CA ARG A 109 -1.91 -6.33 11.15
C ARG A 109 -0.49 -6.52 10.61
N TYR A 110 0.30 -5.44 10.57
CA TYR A 110 1.58 -5.36 9.89
C TYR A 110 2.78 -5.21 10.83
N LEU A 111 2.57 -5.29 12.15
CA LEU A 111 3.62 -5.12 13.17
C LEU A 111 4.81 -6.08 13.01
N SER A 112 4.61 -7.25 12.40
CA SER A 112 5.65 -8.25 12.13
C SER A 112 6.23 -8.19 10.72
N THR A 113 5.87 -7.17 9.93
CA THR A 113 6.25 -7.04 8.52
C THR A 113 7.33 -5.96 8.34
N PRO A 114 7.93 -5.83 7.14
CA PRO A 114 8.90 -4.76 6.87
C PRO A 114 8.39 -3.35 7.16
N LEU A 115 7.06 -3.13 7.21
CA LEU A 115 6.48 -1.85 7.64
C LEU A 115 7.01 -1.40 9.00
N PHE A 116 7.31 -2.32 9.92
CA PHE A 116 7.79 -1.99 11.27
C PHE A 116 9.26 -2.34 11.50
N SER A 117 9.99 -2.71 10.45
CA SER A 117 11.39 -3.18 10.59
C SER A 117 12.36 -2.13 11.19
N SER A 118 12.04 -0.84 11.07
CA SER A 118 12.82 0.26 11.63
C SER A 118 12.30 0.76 12.98
N VAL A 119 11.23 0.17 13.51
CA VAL A 119 10.61 0.59 14.78
C VAL A 119 11.10 -0.35 15.87
N SER A 120 11.73 0.22 16.90
CA SER A 120 12.14 -0.53 18.08
C SER A 120 10.93 -1.08 18.82
N VAL A 121 11.08 -2.27 19.41
CA VAL A 121 10.05 -2.84 20.31
C VAL A 121 10.05 -2.12 21.65
N ASP A 122 11.22 -1.64 22.07
CA ASP A 122 11.41 -0.91 23.31
C ASP A 122 11.35 0.60 23.06
N MET A 123 10.76 1.31 24.02
CA MET A 123 10.71 2.77 24.02
C MET A 123 12.10 3.36 24.28
N ASP A 124 12.46 4.38 23.50
CA ASP A 124 13.67 5.16 23.75
C ASP A 124 13.52 6.09 24.98
N GLU A 125 14.60 6.76 25.36
CA GLU A 125 14.61 7.64 26.54
C GLU A 125 13.61 8.81 26.40
N GLU A 126 13.46 9.38 25.21
CA GLU A 126 12.54 10.50 24.95
C GLU A 126 11.09 10.04 25.04
N GLU A 127 10.76 8.90 24.43
CA GLU A 127 9.46 8.27 24.48
C GLU A 127 9.08 7.92 25.93
N GLN A 128 10.03 7.39 26.72
CA GLN A 128 9.79 7.11 28.14
C GLN A 128 9.48 8.37 28.94
N VAL A 129 10.17 9.49 28.67
CA VAL A 129 9.90 10.78 29.31
C VAL A 129 8.49 11.26 28.96
N ILE A 130 8.09 11.17 27.69
CA ILE A 130 6.75 11.54 27.23
C ILE A 130 5.68 10.66 27.90
N SER A 131 5.87 9.34 27.96
CA SER A 131 4.93 8.42 28.61
C SER A 131 4.77 8.73 30.11
N LYS A 132 5.88 9.00 30.82
CA LYS A 132 5.87 9.36 32.24
C LYS A 132 5.31 10.77 32.51
N SER A 133 5.20 11.63 31.49
CA SER A 133 4.67 12.99 31.63
C SER A 133 3.16 13.03 31.90
N THR A 134 2.44 11.92 31.70
CA THR A 134 1.00 11.78 31.98
C THR A 134 0.77 10.84 33.17
N PRO A 135 0.63 11.35 34.42
CA PRO A 135 0.63 10.52 35.62
C PRO A 135 -0.54 9.53 35.74
N SER A 136 -1.64 9.77 35.02
CA SER A 136 -2.91 9.06 35.16
C SER A 136 -3.11 7.85 34.24
N TYR A 137 -2.20 7.59 33.30
CA TYR A 137 -2.38 6.55 32.26
C TYR A 137 -1.08 5.79 31.97
N GLN A 138 -0.40 5.32 33.02
CA GLN A 138 0.74 4.42 32.86
C GLN A 138 0.24 2.98 32.74
N LEU A 139 0.67 2.28 31.68
CA LEU A 139 0.51 0.82 31.58
C LEU A 139 1.40 0.20 32.68
N SER A 140 0.77 -0.38 33.71
CA SER A 140 1.43 -1.06 34.83
C SER A 140 1.91 -2.45 34.47
#